data_AF-A0A1J0EJM9-F1
#
_entry.id   AF-A0A1J0EJM9-F1
#
_cell.length_a   1.000
_cell.length_b   1.000
_cell.length_c   1.000
_cell.angle_alpha   90.00
_cell.angle_beta   90.00
_cell.angle_gamma   90.00
#
_symmetry.space_group_name_H-M   'P 1'
#
loop_
_entity.id
_entity.type
_entity.pdbx_description
1 polymer ?
#
loop_
_entity_poly.entity_id
_entity_poly.type
_entity_poly.pdbx_seq_one_letter_code
_entity_poly.pdbx_strand_id
1 'polypeptide(L)'
;MQRYHDTTTDPLPIHSPQHDTERANLARQTAEFLARGGNVQQIGFCMSNTPATFTINPERSPVYAHLFVPVASEAAPKGQVLPEPATELAQTDEQKLAALIMADAALGNSPKWIAKKHHMTEKRVRQIARDYHITFHVQR
;
A
#
# COMPACT_ATOMS: atom_id res chain seq x y z
N MET A 1 -31.56 14.18 -7.50
CA MET A 1 -30.37 14.14 -8.38
C MET A 1 -30.78 13.44 -9.67
N GLN A 2 -30.82 14.17 -10.79
CA GLN A 2 -31.04 13.56 -12.11
C GLN A 2 -29.74 12.91 -12.57
N ARG A 3 -29.81 11.65 -13.02
CA ARG A 3 -28.66 10.95 -13.61
C ARG A 3 -28.40 11.57 -14.99
N TYR A 4 -27.19 12.08 -15.20
CA TYR A 4 -26.81 12.82 -16.41
C TYR A 4 -26.78 11.97 -17.69
N HIS A 5 -26.84 10.65 -17.57
CA HIS A 5 -26.94 9.72 -18.70
C HIS A 5 -28.03 8.69 -18.40
N ASP A 6 -29.13 8.79 -19.14
CA ASP A 6 -30.14 7.74 -19.19
C ASP A 6 -29.82 6.89 -20.43
N THR A 7 -29.41 5.63 -20.22
CA THR A 7 -28.97 4.73 -21.31
C THR A 7 -30.09 4.36 -22.28
N THR A 8 -31.33 4.71 -21.95
CA THR A 8 -32.49 4.60 -22.83
C THR A 8 -32.63 5.78 -23.79
N THR A 9 -32.10 6.94 -23.40
CA THR A 9 -32.30 8.23 -24.09
C THR A 9 -31.01 8.73 -24.76
N ASP A 10 -29.86 8.35 -24.23
CA ASP A 10 -28.53 8.60 -24.77
C ASP A 10 -27.84 7.25 -25.03
N PRO A 11 -28.18 6.57 -26.14
CA PRO A 11 -27.44 5.38 -26.53
C PRO A 11 -26.02 5.85 -26.86
N LEU A 12 -25.06 5.45 -26.02
CA LEU A 12 -23.64 5.55 -26.34
C LEU A 12 -23.46 5.12 -27.80
N PRO A 13 -22.73 5.86 -28.64
CA PRO A 13 -22.56 5.50 -30.04
C PRO A 13 -21.93 4.11 -30.13
N ILE A 14 -22.77 3.08 -30.26
CA ILE A 14 -22.39 1.66 -30.21
C ILE A 14 -21.46 1.35 -31.39
N HIS A 15 -21.61 2.13 -32.47
CA HIS A 15 -20.87 2.00 -33.71
C HIS A 15 -20.43 3.39 -34.18
N SER A 16 -19.18 3.73 -33.87
CA SER A 16 -18.50 4.81 -34.57
C SER A 16 -17.81 4.21 -35.80
N PRO A 17 -17.84 4.87 -36.97
CA PRO A 17 -17.18 4.34 -38.16
C PRO A 17 -15.68 4.12 -37.94
N GLN A 18 -15.06 4.91 -37.05
CA GLN A 18 -13.68 4.72 -36.62
C GLN A 18 -13.50 3.38 -35.88
N HIS A 19 -14.34 3.05 -34.90
CA HIS A 19 -14.25 1.77 -34.18
C HIS A 19 -14.46 0.57 -35.11
N ASP A 20 -15.32 0.70 -36.13
CA ASP A 20 -15.53 -0.38 -37.08
C ASP A 20 -14.30 -0.61 -37.97
N THR A 21 -13.63 0.47 -38.40
CA THR A 21 -12.35 0.35 -39.13
C THR A 21 -11.25 -0.26 -38.27
N GLU A 22 -11.15 0.12 -37.01
CA GLU A 22 -10.18 -0.45 -36.07
C GLU A 22 -10.46 -1.93 -35.79
N ARG A 23 -11.73 -2.31 -35.63
CA ARG A 23 -12.14 -3.71 -35.46
C ARG A 23 -11.73 -4.57 -36.65
N ALA A 24 -11.92 -4.07 -37.87
CA ALA A 24 -11.50 -4.78 -39.09
C ALA A 24 -9.96 -4.92 -39.18
N ASN A 25 -9.22 -3.88 -38.81
CA ASN A 25 -7.76 -3.89 -38.79
C ASN A 25 -7.22 -4.92 -37.79
N LEU A 26 -7.76 -4.95 -36.58
CA LEU A 26 -7.38 -5.93 -35.55
C LEU A 26 -7.70 -7.36 -35.99
N ALA A 27 -8.84 -7.59 -36.62
CA ALA A 27 -9.21 -8.91 -37.14
C ALA A 27 -8.20 -9.41 -38.18
N ARG A 28 -7.78 -8.54 -39.11
CA ARG A 28 -6.75 -8.88 -40.11
C ARG A 28 -5.41 -9.23 -39.46
N GLN A 29 -4.92 -8.39 -38.54
CA GLN A 29 -3.66 -8.60 -37.85
C GLN A 29 -3.67 -9.89 -37.01
N THR A 30 -4.79 -10.17 -36.35
CA THR A 30 -4.96 -11.40 -35.55
C THR A 30 -4.91 -12.63 -36.45
N ALA A 31 -5.58 -12.60 -37.61
CA ALA A 31 -5.53 -13.69 -38.57
C ALA A 31 -4.11 -13.93 -39.11
N GLU A 32 -3.37 -12.88 -39.43
CA GLU A 32 -1.97 -12.99 -39.86
C GLU A 32 -1.06 -13.57 -38.76
N PHE A 33 -1.25 -13.16 -37.51
CA PHE A 33 -0.50 -13.68 -36.36
C PHE A 33 -0.75 -15.18 -36.13
N LEU A 34 -2.02 -15.60 -36.21
CA LEU A 34 -2.39 -17.02 -36.11
C LEU A 34 -1.84 -17.84 -37.27
N ALA A 35 -1.87 -17.30 -38.50
CA ALA A 35 -1.31 -17.97 -39.68
C ALA A 35 0.21 -18.18 -39.58
N ARG A 36 0.92 -17.31 -38.85
CA ARG A 36 2.36 -17.45 -38.55
C ARG A 36 2.66 -18.41 -37.39
N GLY A 37 1.64 -19.08 -36.83
CA GLY A 37 1.76 -20.01 -35.72
C GLY A 37 1.75 -19.35 -34.34
N GLY A 38 1.34 -18.09 -34.23
CA GLY A 38 1.10 -17.43 -32.96
C GLY A 38 -0.11 -18.03 -32.23
N ASN A 39 -0.11 -17.94 -30.90
CA ASN A 39 -1.24 -18.36 -30.06
C ASN A 39 -1.83 -17.16 -29.33
N VAL A 40 -3.15 -17.03 -29.33
CA VAL A 40 -3.87 -15.98 -28.61
C VAL A 40 -4.58 -16.60 -27.42
N GLN A 41 -4.28 -16.11 -26.22
CA GLN A 41 -4.99 -16.50 -25.01
C GLN A 41 -6.17 -15.53 -24.80
N GLN A 42 -7.39 -16.06 -24.82
CA GLN A 42 -8.58 -15.27 -24.49
C GLN A 42 -8.68 -15.13 -22.97
N ILE A 43 -8.35 -13.95 -22.48
CA ILE A 43 -8.55 -13.59 -21.07
C ILE A 43 -9.99 -13.05 -20.96
N GLY A 44 -10.89 -13.84 -20.36
CA GLY A 44 -12.23 -13.36 -20.07
C GLY A 44 -12.19 -12.23 -19.04
N PHE A 45 -12.99 -11.18 -19.26
CA PHE A 45 -13.19 -10.15 -18.24
C PHE A 45 -14.09 -10.71 -17.14
N CYS A 46 -13.50 -11.18 -16.04
CA CYS A 46 -14.28 -11.47 -14.85
C CYS A 46 -14.49 -10.15 -14.11
N MET A 47 -15.66 -9.52 -14.30
CA MET A 47 -16.09 -8.50 -13.35
C MET A 47 -16.20 -9.21 -12.00
N SER A 48 -15.30 -8.88 -11.06
CA SER A 48 -15.44 -9.39 -9.71
C SER A 48 -16.79 -8.89 -9.17
N ASN A 49 -17.69 -9.80 -8.80
CA ASN A 49 -18.97 -9.45 -8.19
C ASN A 49 -18.81 -8.71 -6.84
N THR A 50 -17.60 -8.72 -6.28
CA THR A 50 -17.23 -7.89 -5.14
C THR A 50 -17.02 -6.44 -5.61
N PRO A 51 -17.73 -5.45 -5.01
CA PRO A 51 -17.47 -4.06 -5.31
C PRO A 51 -16.00 -3.75 -5.02
N ALA A 52 -15.28 -3.26 -6.02
CA ALA A 52 -13.91 -2.79 -5.84
C ALA A 52 -13.96 -1.65 -4.81
N THR A 53 -13.52 -1.93 -3.59
CA THR A 53 -13.46 -0.91 -2.54
C THR A 53 -12.31 0.01 -2.90
N PHE A 54 -12.63 1.19 -3.44
CA PHE A 54 -11.64 2.21 -3.73
C PHE A 54 -11.23 2.88 -2.42
N THR A 55 -10.20 2.31 -1.77
CA THR A 55 -9.63 2.88 -0.56
C THR A 55 -8.52 3.87 -0.94
N ILE A 56 -8.76 5.15 -0.73
CA ILE A 56 -7.73 6.18 -0.90
C ILE A 56 -6.76 6.06 0.28
N ASN A 57 -5.49 5.73 0.00
CA ASN A 57 -4.44 5.84 1.00
C ASN A 57 -3.97 7.31 1.06
N PRO A 58 -4.21 8.02 2.18
CA PRO A 58 -3.89 9.45 2.29
C PRO A 58 -2.38 9.72 2.27
N GLU A 59 -1.53 8.78 2.68
CA GLU A 59 -0.08 8.95 2.67
C GLU A 59 0.50 8.92 1.24
N ARG A 60 -0.16 8.18 0.34
CA ARG A 60 0.29 7.99 -1.05
C ARG A 60 -0.46 8.85 -2.06
N SER A 61 -1.63 9.33 -1.69
CA SER A 61 -2.43 10.19 -2.56
C SER A 61 -1.75 11.54 -2.72
N PRO A 62 -1.52 12.03 -3.96
CA PRO A 62 -0.83 13.31 -4.20
C PRO A 62 -1.58 14.50 -3.56
N VAL A 63 -2.89 14.37 -3.35
CA VAL A 63 -3.71 15.41 -2.71
C VAL A 63 -3.37 15.57 -1.23
N TYR A 64 -3.02 14.50 -0.52
CA TYR A 64 -2.83 14.52 0.95
C TYR A 64 -1.39 14.24 1.38
N ALA A 65 -0.53 13.74 0.49
CA ALA A 65 0.84 13.34 0.80
C ALA A 65 1.67 14.45 1.50
N HIS A 66 1.43 15.72 1.15
CA HIS A 66 2.12 16.86 1.74
C HIS A 66 1.84 17.06 3.24
N LEU A 67 0.74 16.52 3.77
CA LEU A 67 0.40 16.57 5.19
C LEU A 67 1.19 15.58 6.04
N PHE A 68 1.77 14.56 5.40
CA PHE A 68 2.53 13.49 6.05
C PHE A 68 4.04 13.65 5.87
N VAL A 69 4.49 14.69 5.16
CA VAL A 69 5.92 15.03 5.10
C VAL A 69 6.30 15.56 6.49
N PRO A 70 7.23 14.91 7.21
CA PRO A 70 7.70 15.43 8.49
C PRO A 70 8.34 16.80 8.23
N VAL A 71 7.72 17.84 8.77
CA VAL A 71 8.33 19.18 8.81
C VAL A 71 9.58 19.02 9.65
N ALA A 72 10.74 19.03 9.00
CA ALA A 72 12.01 19.15 9.68
C ALA A 72 12.00 20.49 10.42
N SER A 73 11.63 20.43 11.69
CA SER A 73 11.91 21.49 12.65
C SER A 73 13.42 21.62 12.73
N GLU A 74 13.97 22.59 12.00
CA GLU A 74 14.92 23.60 12.50
C GLU A 74 15.67 24.24 11.33
N ALA A 75 15.39 25.53 11.12
CA ALA A 75 16.36 26.47 10.58
C ALA A 75 16.65 27.51 11.66
N ALA A 76 17.44 27.10 12.67
CA ALA A 76 18.38 27.98 13.35
C ALA A 76 19.77 27.75 12.72
N PRO A 77 20.60 28.78 12.52
CA PRO A 77 21.69 28.76 11.53
C PRO A 77 22.85 27.87 11.98
N LYS A 78 23.25 26.93 11.11
CA LYS A 78 24.47 26.13 11.29
C LYS A 78 25.70 27.00 11.04
N GLY A 79 26.36 27.37 12.14
CA GLY A 79 27.81 27.50 12.14
C GLY A 79 28.43 26.19 11.65
N GLN A 80 29.37 26.32 10.73
CA GLN A 80 30.19 25.25 10.17
C GLN A 80 30.85 24.45 11.29
N VAL A 81 30.84 23.11 11.21
CA VAL A 81 31.99 22.21 11.37
C VAL A 81 31.52 20.80 10.94
N LEU A 82 32.07 20.27 9.85
CA LEU A 82 32.35 18.83 9.67
C LEU A 82 33.76 18.61 10.26
N PRO A 83 34.17 17.42 10.78
CA PRO A 83 33.81 16.11 10.22
C PRO A 83 33.69 14.91 11.22
N GLU A 84 33.21 13.79 10.66
CA GLU A 84 33.55 12.39 11.00
C GLU A 84 32.83 11.60 12.12
N PRO A 85 32.80 10.24 12.01
CA PRO A 85 31.69 9.39 12.40
C PRO A 85 31.93 8.69 13.75
N ALA A 86 30.87 8.40 14.50
CA ALA A 86 30.67 7.19 15.29
C ALA A 86 29.53 7.33 16.31
N THR A 87 28.96 6.16 16.65
CA THR A 87 28.52 5.73 17.98
C THR A 87 27.27 6.33 18.63
N GLU A 88 26.35 5.40 18.94
CA GLU A 88 25.75 5.25 20.27
C GLU A 88 25.07 6.50 20.84
N LEU A 89 23.97 6.90 20.23
CA LEU A 89 22.94 7.58 21.01
C LEU A 89 22.31 6.55 21.93
N ALA A 90 22.61 6.68 23.23
CA ALA A 90 22.16 5.86 24.34
C ALA A 90 20.69 5.47 24.19
N GLN A 91 20.44 4.29 23.62
CA GLN A 91 19.11 3.72 23.57
C GLN A 91 18.70 3.46 25.02
N THR A 92 17.62 4.11 25.44
CA THR A 92 17.03 3.85 26.76
C THR A 92 16.67 2.37 26.83
N ASP A 93 16.74 1.77 28.02
CA ASP A 93 16.46 0.34 28.16
C ASP A 93 15.04 -0.02 27.66
N GLU A 94 14.11 0.95 27.69
CA GLU A 94 12.78 0.81 27.10
C GLU A 94 12.78 0.75 25.57
N GLN A 95 13.64 1.50 24.88
CA GLN A 95 13.79 1.44 23.43
C GLN A 95 14.36 0.09 22.98
N LYS A 96 15.31 -0.47 23.74
CA LYS A 96 15.86 -1.81 23.48
C LYS A 96 14.78 -2.88 23.61
N LEU A 97 13.96 -2.79 24.66
CA LEU A 97 12.82 -3.69 24.85
C LEU A 97 11.77 -3.53 23.75
N ALA A 98 11.48 -2.30 23.31
CA ALA A 98 10.57 -2.04 22.21
C ALA A 98 11.07 -2.67 20.90
N ALA A 99 12.37 -2.55 20.60
CA ALA A 99 12.98 -3.16 19.43
C ALA A 99 12.87 -4.70 19.46
N LEU A 100 13.10 -5.33 20.62
CA LEU A 100 12.92 -6.77 20.78
C LEU A 100 11.46 -7.22 20.61
N ILE A 101 10.52 -6.46 21.19
CA ILE A 101 9.08 -6.73 21.04
C ILE A 101 8.65 -6.56 19.57
N MET A 102 9.17 -5.54 18.88
CA MET A 102 8.90 -5.31 17.45
C MET A 102 9.39 -6.47 16.59
N ALA A 103 10.62 -6.94 16.82
CA ALA A 103 11.18 -8.08 16.11
C ALA A 103 10.33 -9.35 16.30
N ASP A 104 9.93 -9.64 17.55
CA ASP A 104 9.11 -10.82 17.83
C ASP A 104 7.68 -10.70 17.31
N ALA A 105 7.10 -9.47 17.28
CA ALA A 105 5.80 -9.20 16.71
C ALA A 105 5.78 -9.37 15.18
N ALA A 106 6.86 -8.95 14.51
CA ALA A 106 7.06 -9.14 13.07
C ALA A 106 7.17 -10.64 12.71
N LEU A 107 7.72 -11.45 13.61
CA LEU A 107 7.74 -12.92 13.50
C LEU A 107 6.37 -13.58 13.74
N GLY A 108 5.32 -12.81 14.04
CA GLY A 108 3.96 -13.30 14.23
C GLY A 108 3.67 -13.87 15.62
N ASN A 109 4.56 -13.66 16.60
CA ASN A 109 4.33 -14.14 17.96
C ASN A 109 3.25 -13.31 18.67
N SER A 110 2.45 -13.97 19.52
CA SER A 110 1.41 -13.27 20.29
C SER A 110 2.02 -12.52 21.49
N PRO A 111 1.35 -11.44 21.97
CA PRO A 111 1.83 -10.65 23.12
C PRO A 111 2.09 -11.49 24.37
N LYS A 112 1.30 -12.55 24.58
CA LYS A 112 1.42 -13.47 25.70
C LYS A 112 2.69 -14.33 25.62
N TRP A 113 3.06 -14.75 24.42
CA TRP A 113 4.30 -15.51 24.19
C TRP A 113 5.54 -14.62 24.39
N ILE A 114 5.49 -13.41 23.84
CA ILE A 114 6.57 -12.40 23.96
C ILE A 114 6.78 -12.02 25.43
N ALA A 115 5.70 -11.85 26.19
CA ALA A 115 5.76 -11.61 27.63
C ALA A 115 6.51 -12.72 28.38
N LYS A 116 6.23 -13.99 28.03
CA LYS A 116 6.91 -15.15 28.61
C LYS A 116 8.39 -15.20 28.25
N LYS A 117 8.74 -14.87 27.00
CA LYS A 117 10.13 -14.88 26.50
C LYS A 117 11.00 -13.79 27.14
N HIS A 118 10.46 -12.58 27.29
CA HIS A 118 11.19 -11.43 27.85
C HIS A 118 10.96 -11.23 29.36
N HIS A 119 10.46 -12.25 30.06
CA HIS A 119 10.22 -12.23 31.52
C HIS A 119 9.45 -10.99 32.02
N MET A 120 8.46 -10.55 31.25
CA MET A 120 7.65 -9.38 31.58
C MET A 120 6.16 -9.71 31.56
N THR A 121 5.34 -8.82 32.13
CA THR A 121 3.89 -9.03 32.11
C THR A 121 3.31 -8.71 30.73
N GLU A 122 2.24 -9.41 30.34
CA GLU A 122 1.53 -9.14 29.09
C GLU A 122 1.03 -7.68 29.02
N LYS A 123 0.62 -7.13 30.17
CA LYS A 123 0.22 -5.71 30.28
C LYS A 123 1.37 -4.78 29.88
N ARG A 124 2.61 -5.06 30.31
CA ARG A 124 3.79 -4.25 29.98
C ARG A 124 4.15 -4.34 28.50
N VAL A 125 4.09 -5.54 27.90
CA VAL A 125 4.29 -5.73 26.44
C VAL A 125 3.27 -4.91 25.65
N ARG A 126 1.99 -5.00 26.00
CA ARG A 126 0.92 -4.25 25.33
C ARG A 126 1.07 -2.73 25.51
N GLN A 127 1.57 -2.28 26.66
CA GLN A 127 1.82 -0.85 26.87
C GLN A 127 2.95 -0.35 25.98
N ILE A 128 4.11 -1.02 25.99
CA ILE A 128 5.24 -0.68 25.12
C ILE A 128 4.82 -0.73 23.64
N ALA A 129 4.03 -1.73 23.25
CA ALA A 129 3.53 -1.80 21.88
C ALA A 129 2.61 -0.63 21.50
N ARG A 130 1.83 -0.07 22.44
CA ARG A 130 1.07 1.16 22.18
C ARG A 130 1.97 2.38 22.07
N ASP A 131 2.89 2.53 23.01
CA ASP A 131 3.79 3.69 23.10
C ASP A 131 4.70 3.79 21.86
N TYR A 132 5.10 2.64 21.30
CA TYR A 132 5.97 2.54 20.12
C TYR A 132 5.25 2.11 18.84
N HIS A 133 3.91 2.15 18.82
CA HIS A 133 3.08 1.81 17.64
C HIS A 133 3.39 0.44 16.98
N ILE A 134 3.71 -0.57 17.78
CA ILE A 134 4.00 -1.93 17.31
C ILE A 134 2.68 -2.67 17.07
N THR A 135 2.51 -3.22 15.87
CA THR A 135 1.32 -4.00 15.48
C THR A 135 1.55 -5.51 15.69
N PHE A 136 0.58 -6.19 16.30
CA PHE A 136 0.58 -7.64 16.44
C PHE A 136 -0.39 -8.27 15.44
N HIS A 137 0.09 -9.27 14.71
CA HIS A 137 -0.74 -10.06 13.78
C HIS A 137 -1.68 -11.03 14.51
N VAL A 138 -1.29 -11.50 15.70
CA VAL A 138 -2.06 -12.45 16.51
C VAL A 138 -2.36 -11.82 17.87
N GLN A 139 -3.64 -11.52 18.14
CA GLN A 139 -4.07 -10.79 19.35
C GLN A 139 -4.52 -11.68 20.53
N ARG A 140 -4.37 -13.01 20.42
CA ARG A 140 -4.93 -13.99 21.36
C ARG A 140 -3.88 -14.73 22.20
#